data_AF-A0A1P8RXJ2-F1
#
_entry.id   AF-A0A1P8RXJ2-F1
#
_cell.length_a   1.000
_cell.length_b   1.000
_cell.length_c   1.000
_cell.angle_alpha   90.00
_cell.angle_beta   90.00
_cell.angle_gamma   90.00
#
_symmetry.space_group_name_H-M   'P 1'
#
loop_
_entity.id
_entity.type
_entity.pdbx_description
1 polymer ?
#
loop_
_entity_poly.entity_id
_entity_poly.type
_entity_poly.pdbx_seq_one_letter_code
_entity_poly.pdbx_strand_id
1 'polypeptide(L)'
;MFTPIIRIVLVIFSLITAAYFYSKEDFANMSMMLIAGGLIIYGYFKYGTVYAAFQQIKKANIKKAEELISKIKNPDKLTKGHKSYYYFTTGIIALEKKDFEKSHSDLTQALHMGLRTKNDKSIVLLNLANVELLRKDYNKAINILKK
;
A
#
# COMPACT_ATOMS: atom_id res chain seq x y z
N MET A 1 11.83 2.05 -5.10
CA MET A 1 11.24 2.08 -3.74
C MET A 1 12.30 1.56 -2.79
N PHE A 2 12.67 2.33 -1.77
CA PHE A 2 13.57 1.83 -0.73
C PHE A 2 13.00 0.53 -0.16
N THR A 3 13.75 -0.55 -0.27
CA THR A 3 13.36 -1.83 0.31
C THR A 3 13.24 -1.67 1.82
N PRO A 4 12.42 -2.48 2.50
CA PRO A 4 12.33 -2.46 3.96
C PRO A 4 13.71 -2.52 4.64
N ILE A 5 14.64 -3.27 4.02
CA ILE A 5 16.03 -3.44 4.46
C ILE A 5 16.80 -2.12 4.47
N ILE A 6 16.81 -1.36 3.36
CA ILE A 6 17.57 -0.10 3.27
C ILE A 6 17.05 0.93 4.29
N ARG A 7 15.75 0.92 4.59
CA ARG A 7 15.17 1.82 5.60
C ARG A 7 15.55 1.45 7.02
N ILE A 8 15.60 0.16 7.35
CA ILE A 8 16.08 -0.32 8.66
C ILE A 8 17.56 0.08 8.84
N VAL A 9 18.37 -0.08 7.79
CA VAL A 9 19.77 0.37 7.80
C VAL A 9 19.87 1.87 8.07
N LEU A 10 19.01 2.70 7.46
CA LEU A 10 18.98 4.15 7.72
C LEU A 10 18.58 4.51 9.16
N VAL A 11 17.63 3.79 9.76
CA VAL A 11 17.25 4.01 11.17
C VAL A 11 18.43 3.66 12.09
N ILE A 12 19.05 2.49 11.89
CA ILE A 12 20.23 2.07 12.66
C ILE A 12 21.37 3.08 12.50
N PHE A 13 21.63 3.53 11.29
CA PHE A 13 22.63 4.55 11.01
C PHE A 13 22.34 5.86 11.76
N SER A 14 21.09 6.33 11.78
CA SER A 14 20.70 7.53 12.52
C SER A 14 20.91 7.41 14.05
N LEU A 15 20.73 6.21 14.60
CA LEU A 15 20.95 5.95 16.02
C LEU A 15 22.45 5.89 16.35
N ILE A 16 23.26 5.28 15.48
CA ILE A 16 24.72 5.25 15.63
C ILE A 16 25.31 6.66 15.56
N THR A 17 24.89 7.48 14.60
CA THR A 17 25.35 8.87 14.50
C THR A 17 24.87 9.73 15.67
N ALA A 18 23.64 9.53 16.16
CA ALA A 18 23.16 10.19 17.37
C ALA A 18 24.02 9.85 18.59
N ALA A 19 24.40 8.57 18.77
CA ALA A 19 25.30 8.15 19.84
C ALA A 19 26.72 8.75 19.70
N TYR A 20 27.21 8.89 18.47
CA TYR A 20 28.49 9.56 18.21
C TYR A 20 28.45 11.05 18.58
N PHE A 21 27.39 11.79 18.23
CA PHE A 21 27.22 13.19 18.61
C PHE A 21 27.04 13.39 20.12
N TYR A 22 26.38 12.43 20.79
CA TYR A 22 26.28 12.41 22.25
C TYR A 22 27.66 12.39 22.92
N SER A 23 28.58 11.54 22.42
CA SER A 23 29.96 11.47 22.93
C SER A 23 30.80 12.73 22.68
N LYS A 24 30.33 13.64 21.82
CA LYS A 24 30.97 14.94 21.52
C LYS A 24 30.31 16.12 22.24
N GLU A 25 29.36 15.85 23.14
CA GLU A 25 28.53 16.85 23.83
C GLU A 25 27.77 17.79 22.87
N ASP A 26 27.59 17.37 21.61
CA ASP A 26 26.86 18.11 20.58
C ASP A 26 25.38 17.71 20.58
N PHE A 27 24.65 18.26 21.56
CA PHE A 27 23.23 17.95 21.77
C PHE A 27 22.34 18.42 20.61
N ALA A 28 22.74 19.47 19.88
CA ALA A 28 21.99 19.97 18.74
C ALA A 28 21.94 18.93 17.61
N ASN A 29 23.11 18.43 17.20
CA ASN A 29 23.21 17.43 16.14
C ASN A 29 22.67 16.05 16.56
N MET A 30 22.82 15.69 17.84
CA MET A 30 22.18 14.49 18.41
C MET A 30 20.65 14.54 18.27
N SER A 31 20.03 15.64 18.70
CA SER A 31 18.56 15.79 18.66
C SER A 31 18.03 15.75 17.23
N MET A 32 18.76 16.35 16.28
CA MET A 32 18.39 16.37 14.87
C MET A 32 18.40 14.95 14.27
N MET A 33 19.39 14.12 14.62
CA MET A 33 19.45 12.72 14.17
C MET A 33 18.34 11.86 14.77
N LEU A 34 17.97 12.09 16.03
CA LEU A 34 16.85 11.37 16.65
C LEU A 34 15.51 11.74 15.99
N ILE A 35 15.29 13.02 15.68
CA ILE A 35 14.09 13.46 14.93
C ILE A 35 14.08 12.83 13.54
N ALA A 36 15.22 12.82 12.84
CA ALA A 36 15.33 12.18 11.53
C ALA A 36 14.99 10.68 11.60
N GLY A 37 15.53 9.95 12.59
CA GLY A 37 15.19 8.54 12.84
C GLY A 37 13.70 8.34 13.12
N GLY A 38 13.12 9.19 13.97
CA GLY A 38 11.69 9.19 14.28
C GLY A 38 10.81 9.41 13.05
N LEU A 39 11.17 10.35 12.17
CA LEU A 39 10.45 10.61 10.92
C LEU A 39 10.51 9.43 9.95
N ILE A 40 11.65 8.73 9.86
CA ILE A 40 11.80 7.52 9.03
C ILE A 40 10.87 6.42 9.54
N ILE A 41 10.84 6.20 10.86
CA ILE A 41 9.95 5.22 11.50
C ILE A 41 8.48 5.59 11.28
N TYR A 42 8.13 6.85 11.48
CA TYR A 42 6.77 7.33 11.24
C TYR A 42 6.32 7.12 9.79
N GLY A 43 7.18 7.43 8.82
CA GLY A 43 6.92 7.17 7.40
C GLY A 43 6.76 5.68 7.09
N TYR A 44 7.50 4.80 7.79
CA TYR A 44 7.36 3.35 7.63
C TYR A 44 5.98 2.86 8.06
N PHE A 45 5.52 3.22 9.25
CA PHE A 45 4.23 2.73 9.75
C PHE A 45 3.04 3.35 9.03
N LYS A 46 3.13 4.61 8.61
CA LYS A 46 2.02 5.31 7.95
C LYS A 46 1.75 4.83 6.52
N TYR A 47 2.80 4.57 5.73
CA TYR A 47 2.67 4.18 4.32
C TYR A 47 2.95 2.69 4.06
N GLY A 48 3.61 1.99 4.99
CA GLY A 48 4.04 0.61 4.81
C GLY A 48 2.93 -0.43 4.94
N THR A 49 1.84 -0.13 5.65
CA THR A 49 0.74 -1.10 5.85
C THR A 49 -0.02 -1.42 4.56
N VAL A 50 -0.19 -0.45 3.64
CA VAL A 50 -0.80 -0.68 2.33
C VAL A 50 -0.05 -1.76 1.56
N TYR A 51 1.29 -1.61 1.47
CA TYR A 51 2.10 -2.57 0.73
C TYR A 51 2.12 -3.93 1.43
N ALA A 52 2.18 -3.94 2.76
CA ALA A 52 2.10 -5.18 3.53
C ALA A 52 0.76 -5.90 3.28
N ALA A 53 -0.36 -5.17 3.26
CA ALA A 53 -1.68 -5.72 2.97
C ALA A 53 -1.75 -6.28 1.54
N PHE A 54 -1.27 -5.53 0.55
CA PHE A 54 -1.19 -5.98 -0.84
C PHE A 54 -0.35 -7.27 -1.00
N GLN A 55 0.76 -7.39 -0.26
CA GLN A 55 1.57 -8.61 -0.27
C GLN A 55 0.84 -9.81 0.35
N GLN A 56 -0.09 -9.59 1.29
CA GLN A 56 -0.94 -10.67 1.81
C GLN A 56 -1.99 -11.12 0.79
N ILE A 57 -2.55 -10.19 -0.01
CA ILE A 57 -3.44 -10.54 -1.14
C ILE A 57 -2.74 -11.50 -2.11
N LYS A 58 -1.48 -11.21 -2.47
CA LYS A 58 -0.68 -12.11 -3.34
C LYS A 58 -0.45 -13.49 -2.76
N LYS A 59 -0.52 -13.64 -1.43
CA LYS A 59 -0.40 -14.90 -0.71
C LYS A 59 -1.77 -15.54 -0.42
N ALA A 60 -2.84 -15.03 -1.03
CA ALA A 60 -4.22 -15.43 -0.77
C ALA A 60 -4.66 -15.31 0.70
N ASN A 61 -3.95 -14.52 1.52
CA ASN A 61 -4.31 -14.31 2.92
C ASN A 61 -5.16 -13.04 3.09
N ILE A 62 -6.43 -13.15 2.72
CA ILE A 62 -7.37 -12.01 2.70
C ILE A 62 -7.65 -11.48 4.11
N LYS A 63 -7.80 -12.35 5.11
CA LYS A 63 -8.04 -11.94 6.52
C LYS A 63 -6.92 -11.03 7.03
N LYS A 64 -5.66 -11.42 6.83
CA LYS A 64 -4.51 -10.62 7.26
C LYS A 64 -4.36 -9.34 6.42
N ALA A 65 -4.73 -9.37 5.14
CA ALA A 65 -4.77 -8.17 4.32
C ALA A 65 -5.78 -7.16 4.87
N GLU A 66 -6.96 -7.62 5.30
CA GLU A 66 -7.99 -6.79 5.91
C GLU A 66 -7.55 -6.19 7.25
N GLU A 67 -6.90 -6.96 8.12
CA GLU A 67 -6.33 -6.45 9.38
C GLU A 67 -5.26 -5.38 9.14
N LEU A 68 -4.47 -5.50 8.08
CA LEU A 68 -3.43 -4.54 7.75
C LEU A 68 -4.01 -3.27 7.11
N ILE A 69 -5.01 -3.41 6.26
CA ILE A 69 -5.66 -2.28 5.58
C ILE A 69 -6.51 -1.45 6.55
N SER A 70 -7.14 -2.09 7.55
CA SER A 70 -7.95 -1.40 8.56
C SER A 70 -7.15 -0.50 9.50
N LYS A 71 -5.84 -0.74 9.64
CA LYS A 71 -4.92 0.14 10.39
C LYS A 71 -4.72 1.51 9.73
N ILE A 72 -5.14 1.67 8.47
CA ILE A 72 -5.01 2.92 7.73
C ILE A 72 -6.21 3.83 8.07
N LYS A 73 -5.98 4.74 9.02
CA LYS A 73 -7.03 5.66 9.51
C LYS A 73 -7.50 6.68 8.46
N ASN A 74 -6.59 7.16 7.59
CA ASN A 74 -6.88 8.23 6.62
C ASN A 74 -6.31 7.88 5.23
N PRO A 75 -7.05 7.16 4.39
CA PRO A 75 -6.63 6.81 3.03
C PRO A 75 -6.36 8.02 2.14
N ASP A 76 -6.96 9.18 2.41
CA ASP A 76 -6.78 10.40 1.61
C ASP A 76 -5.40 11.05 1.75
N LYS A 77 -4.69 10.77 2.85
CA LYS A 77 -3.32 11.26 3.06
C LYS A 77 -2.27 10.39 2.36
N LEU A 78 -2.69 9.30 1.70
CA LEU A 78 -1.78 8.44 0.95
C LEU A 78 -1.36 9.13 -0.35
N THR A 79 -0.09 8.97 -0.73
CA THR A 79 0.35 9.41 -2.06
C THR A 79 -0.39 8.63 -3.14
N LYS A 80 -0.57 9.22 -4.33
CA LYS A 80 -1.34 8.64 -5.45
C LYS A 80 -1.06 7.14 -5.68
N GLY A 81 0.22 6.74 -5.65
CA GLY A 81 0.62 5.34 -5.80
C GLY A 81 0.20 4.45 -4.62
N HIS A 82 0.32 4.89 -3.37
CA HIS A 82 -0.18 4.09 -2.24
C HIS A 82 -1.70 4.05 -2.22
N LYS A 83 -2.37 5.13 -2.65
CA LYS A 83 -3.82 5.19 -2.75
C LYS A 83 -4.36 4.21 -3.80
N SER A 84 -3.69 4.04 -4.94
CA SER A 84 -4.07 3.02 -5.93
C SER A 84 -3.95 1.59 -5.38
N TYR A 85 -2.88 1.27 -4.64
CA TYR A 85 -2.76 -0.05 -3.99
C TYR A 85 -3.71 -0.24 -2.80
N TYR A 86 -4.11 0.83 -2.12
CA TYR A 86 -5.15 0.79 -1.11
C TYR A 86 -6.47 0.33 -1.73
N TYR A 87 -6.93 1.02 -2.78
CA TYR A 87 -8.16 0.66 -3.48
C TYR A 87 -8.09 -0.69 -4.18
N PHE A 88 -6.92 -1.08 -4.71
CA PHE A 88 -6.72 -2.44 -5.21
C PHE A 88 -6.97 -3.45 -4.09
N THR A 89 -6.33 -3.26 -2.93
CA THR A 89 -6.47 -4.19 -1.81
C THR A 89 -7.91 -4.25 -1.29
N THR A 90 -8.57 -3.11 -1.09
CA THR A 90 -9.96 -3.07 -0.62
C THR A 90 -10.93 -3.65 -1.65
N GLY A 91 -10.68 -3.43 -2.95
CA GLY A 91 -11.48 -4.00 -4.03
C GLY A 91 -11.43 -5.54 -4.09
N ILE A 92 -10.26 -6.14 -3.83
CA ILE A 92 -10.12 -7.60 -3.74
C ILE A 92 -10.79 -8.15 -2.47
N ILE A 93 -10.65 -7.46 -1.34
CA ILE A 93 -11.34 -7.85 -0.09
C ILE A 93 -12.87 -7.79 -0.27
N ALA A 94 -13.38 -6.75 -0.95
CA ALA A 94 -14.80 -6.62 -1.25
C ALA A 94 -15.30 -7.74 -2.17
N LEU A 95 -14.49 -8.13 -3.19
CA LEU A 95 -14.79 -9.26 -4.06
C LEU A 95 -14.94 -10.57 -3.27
N GLU A 96 -14.02 -10.85 -2.35
CA GLU A 96 -14.08 -12.04 -1.48
C GLU A 96 -15.34 -12.05 -0.60
N LYS A 97 -15.76 -10.87 -0.14
CA LYS A 97 -17.00 -10.68 0.63
C LYS A 97 -18.27 -10.68 -0.22
N LYS A 98 -18.16 -10.91 -1.53
CA LYS A 98 -19.25 -10.85 -2.52
C LYS A 98 -19.94 -9.48 -2.60
N ASP A 99 -19.24 -8.41 -2.22
CA ASP A 99 -19.70 -7.02 -2.38
C ASP A 99 -19.18 -6.49 -3.73
N PHE A 100 -19.94 -6.80 -4.78
CA PHE A 100 -19.55 -6.54 -6.16
C PHE A 100 -19.58 -5.05 -6.51
N GLU A 101 -20.51 -4.27 -5.96
CA GLU A 101 -20.58 -2.83 -6.23
C GLU A 101 -19.37 -2.10 -5.64
N LYS A 102 -19.01 -2.41 -4.39
CA LYS A 102 -17.82 -1.84 -3.76
C LYS A 102 -16.55 -2.31 -4.46
N SER A 103 -16.47 -3.60 -4.80
CA SER A 103 -15.33 -4.15 -5.53
C SER A 103 -15.12 -3.43 -6.88
N HIS A 104 -16.19 -3.25 -7.67
CA HIS A 104 -16.12 -2.54 -8.93
C HIS A 104 -15.65 -1.09 -8.75
N SER A 105 -16.23 -0.36 -7.79
CA SER A 105 -15.87 1.03 -7.49
C SER A 105 -14.39 1.17 -7.10
N ASP A 106 -13.94 0.36 -6.15
CA ASP A 106 -12.57 0.39 -5.64
C ASP A 106 -11.55 -0.03 -6.73
N LEU A 107 -11.80 -1.11 -7.47
CA LEU A 107 -10.90 -1.55 -8.55
C LEU A 107 -10.83 -0.51 -9.69
N THR A 108 -11.94 0.13 -10.02
CA THR A 108 -11.97 1.23 -11.00
C THR A 108 -11.15 2.43 -10.51
N GLN A 109 -11.30 2.77 -9.23
CA GLN A 109 -10.53 3.86 -8.61
C GLN A 109 -9.03 3.55 -8.57
N ALA A 110 -8.65 2.29 -8.33
CA ALA A 110 -7.26 1.84 -8.40
C ALA A 110 -6.67 2.02 -9.81
N LEU A 111 -7.43 1.70 -10.86
CA LEU A 111 -7.02 1.92 -12.25
C LEU A 111 -6.89 3.41 -12.57
N HIS A 112 -7.86 4.22 -12.16
CA HIS A 112 -7.85 5.67 -12.39
C HIS A 112 -6.66 6.36 -11.72
N MET A 113 -6.32 5.96 -10.49
CA MET A 113 -5.15 6.47 -9.78
C MET A 113 -3.82 5.99 -10.36
N GLY A 114 -3.82 4.93 -11.16
CA GLY A 114 -2.63 4.39 -11.80
C GLY A 114 -1.83 3.48 -10.88
N LEU A 115 -1.63 2.24 -11.34
CA LEU A 115 -0.81 1.24 -10.67
C LEU A 115 0.64 1.37 -11.14
N ARG A 116 1.58 1.05 -10.25
CA ARG A 116 3.01 1.24 -10.51
C ARG A 116 3.54 0.32 -11.61
N THR A 117 2.97 -0.88 -11.76
CA THR A 117 3.44 -1.87 -12.73
C THR A 117 2.33 -2.24 -13.71
N LYS A 118 2.70 -2.56 -14.95
CA LYS A 118 1.76 -3.08 -15.96
C LYS A 118 1.11 -4.40 -15.50
N ASN A 119 1.88 -5.25 -14.83
CA ASN A 119 1.38 -6.51 -14.28
C ASN A 119 0.27 -6.30 -13.26
N ASP A 120 0.47 -5.39 -12.29
CA ASP A 120 -0.56 -5.08 -11.29
C ASP A 120 -1.80 -4.47 -11.96
N LYS A 121 -1.63 -3.64 -13.01
CA LYS A 121 -2.75 -3.13 -13.83
C LYS A 121 -3.55 -4.27 -14.47
N SER A 122 -2.88 -5.24 -15.08
CA SER A 122 -3.53 -6.41 -15.70
C SER A 122 -4.29 -7.24 -14.68
N ILE A 123 -3.74 -7.43 -13.46
CA ILE A 123 -4.44 -8.15 -12.39
C ILE A 123 -5.71 -7.41 -11.97
N VAL A 124 -5.67 -6.08 -11.85
CA VAL A 124 -6.88 -5.29 -11.53
C VAL A 124 -7.91 -5.37 -12.64
N LEU A 125 -7.52 -5.27 -13.91
CA LEU A 125 -8.43 -5.43 -15.05
C LEU A 125 -9.09 -6.81 -15.07
N LEU A 126 -8.31 -7.87 -14.78
CA LEU A 126 -8.82 -9.23 -14.70
C LEU A 126 -9.86 -9.38 -13.57
N ASN A 127 -9.57 -8.85 -12.38
CA ASN A 127 -10.51 -8.90 -11.26
C ASN A 127 -11.75 -8.04 -11.52
N LEU A 128 -11.61 -6.89 -12.18
CA LEU A 128 -12.74 -6.05 -12.56
C LEU A 128 -13.63 -6.76 -13.60
N ALA A 129 -13.05 -7.44 -14.57
CA ALA A 129 -13.80 -8.28 -15.51
C ALA A 129 -14.49 -9.45 -14.78
N ASN A 130 -13.84 -10.08 -13.81
CA ASN A 130 -14.42 -11.12 -12.97
C ASN A 130 -15.63 -10.60 -12.17
N VAL A 131 -15.56 -9.38 -11.61
CA VAL A 131 -16.70 -8.73 -10.95
C VAL A 131 -17.88 -8.58 -11.92
N GLU A 132 -17.65 -8.09 -13.14
CA GLU A 132 -18.72 -7.93 -14.14
C GLU A 132 -19.31 -9.29 -14.59
N LEU A 133 -18.49 -10.34 -14.67
CA LEU A 133 -18.98 -11.71 -14.93
C LEU A 133 -19.89 -12.20 -13.80
N LEU A 134 -19.52 -11.97 -12.53
CA LEU A 134 -20.34 -12.34 -11.38
C LEU A 134 -21.65 -11.53 -11.33
N ARG A 135 -21.65 -10.32 -11.87
CA ARG A 135 -22.84 -9.47 -12.07
C ARG A 135 -23.66 -9.86 -13.31
N LYS A 136 -23.22 -10.86 -14.08
CA LYS A 136 -23.81 -11.34 -15.35
C LYS A 136 -23.77 -10.32 -16.50
N ASP A 137 -22.86 -9.35 -16.46
CA ASP A 137 -22.64 -8.38 -17.54
C ASP A 137 -21.43 -8.78 -18.40
N TYR A 138 -21.64 -9.80 -19.24
CA TYR A 138 -20.60 -10.38 -20.09
C TYR A 138 -20.01 -9.38 -21.10
N ASN A 139 -20.85 -8.45 -21.59
CA ASN A 139 -20.43 -7.44 -22.56
C ASN A 139 -19.42 -6.47 -21.95
N LYS A 140 -19.69 -5.98 -20.74
CA LYS A 140 -18.73 -5.12 -20.01
C LYS A 140 -17.46 -5.87 -19.66
N ALA A 141 -17.56 -7.12 -19.19
CA ALA A 141 -16.41 -7.94 -18.85
C ALA A 141 -15.43 -8.09 -20.04
N ILE A 142 -15.93 -8.40 -21.24
CA ILE A 142 -15.12 -8.52 -22.46
C ILE A 142 -14.48 -7.18 -22.82
N ASN A 143 -15.20 -6.07 -22.69
CA ASN A 143 -14.67 -4.75 -23.01
C ASN A 143 -13.54 -4.33 -22.06
N ILE A 144 -13.62 -4.68 -20.78
CA ILE A 144 -12.58 -4.40 -19.79
C ILE A 144 -11.28 -5.14 -20.13
N LEU A 145 -11.36 -6.39 -20.57
CA LEU A 145 -10.19 -7.21 -20.91
C LEU A 145 -9.45 -6.74 -22.18
N LYS A 146 -10.08 -5.91 -23.01
CA LYS A 146 -9.47 -5.35 -24.22
C LYS A 146 -8.61 -4.09 -23.96
N LYS A 147 -8.60 -3.57 -22.72
CA LYS A 147 -7.85 -2.36 -22.31
C LYS A 147 -6.45 -2.64 -21.78
#